data_AF-A0A914K218-F1
#
_entry.id   AF-A0A914K218-F1
#
_cell.length_a   1.000
_cell.length_b   1.000
_cell.length_c   1.000
_cell.angle_alpha   90.00
_cell.angle_beta   90.00
_cell.angle_gamma   90.00
#
_symmetry.space_group_name_H-M   'P 1'
#
loop_
_entity.id
_entity.type
_entity.pdbx_description
1 polymer ?
#
loop_
_entity_poly.entity_id
_entity_poly.type
_entity_poly.pdbx_seq_one_letter_code
_entity_poly.pdbx_strand_id
1 'polypeptide(L)'
;MRAIEQGYCDTVPADDKHELCAGTWNHGTTPGDSGGPTMALINDTWYLHGITSRGVYLQTNDDPQMFRDQGVYTDATSFCDWIEEKTDGEVQCQ
;
A
#
# COMPACT_ATOMS: atom_id res chain seq x y z
N MET A 1 8.95 2.96 -3.63
CA MET A 1 8.09 3.91 -2.91
C MET A 1 8.85 4.38 -1.70
N ARG A 2 8.84 5.68 -1.38
CA ARG A 2 9.25 6.11 -0.03
C ARG A 2 8.26 5.49 0.96
N ALA A 3 8.74 5.26 2.18
CA ALA A 3 7.99 4.68 3.29
C ALA A 3 6.54 5.17 3.31
N ILE A 4 5.63 4.29 3.74
CA ILE A 4 4.24 4.62 4.06
C ILE A 4 4.27 5.81 5.02
N GLU A 5 4.28 7.03 4.48
CA GLU A 5 3.73 8.15 5.22
C GLU A 5 2.27 7.74 5.35
N GLN A 6 1.81 7.54 6.58
CA GLN A 6 0.38 7.42 6.90
C GLN A 6 -0.29 8.73 6.48
N GLY A 7 -0.45 8.90 5.17
CA GLY A 7 -1.28 9.90 4.56
C GLY A 7 -2.67 9.32 4.55
N TYR A 8 -3.62 10.08 5.08
CA TYR A 8 -5.03 9.84 4.78
C TYR A 8 -5.16 9.72 3.26
N CYS A 9 -5.84 8.70 2.77
CA CYS A 9 -6.39 8.76 1.43
C CYS A 9 -7.48 9.85 1.46
N ASP A 10 -7.10 11.13 1.36
CA ASP A 10 -7.98 12.29 1.57
C ASP A 10 -9.28 12.20 0.76
N THR A 11 -9.22 11.51 -0.38
CA THR A 11 -10.31 11.36 -1.34
C THR A 11 -10.80 9.92 -1.51
N VAL A 12 -10.22 8.94 -0.82
CA VAL A 12 -10.56 7.52 -0.99
C VAL A 12 -10.87 6.91 0.37
N PRO A 13 -12.10 6.43 0.62
CA PRO A 13 -12.38 5.69 1.83
C PRO A 13 -11.47 4.46 1.92
N ALA A 14 -10.76 4.35 3.05
CA ALA A 14 -9.99 3.17 3.44
C ALA A 14 -10.43 2.74 4.85
N ASP A 15 -10.53 1.44 5.07
CA ASP A 15 -10.72 0.85 6.40
C ASP A 15 -9.42 0.95 7.21
N ASP A 16 -9.41 1.71 8.29
CA ASP A 16 -8.22 1.96 9.12
C ASP A 16 -7.70 0.71 9.84
N LYS A 17 -8.47 -0.39 9.83
CA LYS A 17 -8.10 -1.66 10.46
C LYS A 17 -7.40 -2.63 9.53
N HIS A 18 -7.75 -2.66 8.24
CA HIS A 18 -7.30 -3.68 7.30
C HIS A 18 -6.79 -3.12 5.98
N GLU A 19 -6.80 -1.80 5.80
CA GLU A 19 -6.31 -1.15 4.60
C GLU A 19 -5.26 -0.07 4.94
N LEU A 20 -4.28 0.04 4.05
CA LEU A 20 -3.23 1.04 4.08
C LEU A 20 -3.43 2.02 2.93
N CYS A 21 -3.11 3.28 3.21
CA CYS A 21 -2.99 4.31 2.20
C CYS A 21 -1.52 4.56 1.90
N ALA A 22 -1.16 4.50 0.61
CA ALA A 22 0.17 4.89 0.17
C ALA A 22 0.11 5.50 -1.24
N GLY A 23 1.03 6.41 -1.52
CA GLY A 23 1.09 7.07 -2.82
C GLY A 23 1.73 8.45 -2.71
N THR A 24 2.23 8.92 -3.84
CA THR A 24 2.84 10.23 -4.02
C THR A 24 2.49 10.71 -5.43
N TRP A 25 2.84 11.95 -5.74
CA TRP A 25 2.79 12.48 -7.11
C TRP A 25 3.38 11.49 -8.10
N ASN A 26 2.59 11.12 -9.10
CA ASN A 26 2.95 10.22 -10.21
C ASN A 26 3.45 8.81 -9.78
N HIS A 27 3.23 8.42 -8.52
CA HIS A 27 3.69 7.14 -7.97
C HIS A 27 2.68 6.60 -6.97
N GLY A 28 1.83 5.66 -7.39
CA GLY A 28 0.90 4.95 -6.53
C GLY A 28 0.66 3.54 -7.04
N THR A 29 -0.60 3.18 -7.24
CA THR A 29 -1.00 1.82 -7.65
C THR A 29 -0.97 1.61 -9.15
N THR A 30 -1.08 2.68 -9.93
CA THR A 30 -1.30 2.64 -11.38
C THR A 30 -0.17 2.00 -12.20
N PRO A 31 1.12 1.97 -11.77
CA PRO A 31 2.14 1.16 -12.45
C PRO A 31 2.20 -0.30 -11.99
N GLY A 32 1.45 -0.70 -10.96
CA GLY A 32 1.50 -2.06 -10.38
C GLY A 32 0.41 -2.99 -10.89
N ASP A 33 0.52 -4.27 -10.52
CA ASP A 33 -0.50 -5.30 -10.76
C ASP A 33 -1.44 -5.42 -9.56
N SER A 34 -2.73 -5.67 -9.82
CA SER A 34 -3.68 -6.04 -8.76
C SER A 34 -3.20 -7.29 -8.01
N GLY A 35 -3.14 -7.21 -6.68
CA GLY A 35 -2.56 -8.26 -5.83
C GLY A 35 -1.03 -8.21 -5.69
N GLY A 36 -0.35 -7.28 -6.36
CA GLY A 36 1.10 -7.13 -6.29
C GLY A 36 1.59 -6.60 -4.92
N PRO A 37 2.85 -6.89 -4.54
CA PRO A 37 3.38 -6.55 -3.23
C PRO A 37 3.72 -5.05 -3.12
N THR A 38 3.43 -4.49 -1.94
CA THR A 38 3.89 -3.16 -1.52
C THR A 38 4.88 -3.33 -0.39
N MET A 39 6.16 -3.11 -0.70
CA MET A 39 7.27 -3.43 0.20
C MET A 39 7.99 -2.19 0.71
N ALA A 40 8.49 -2.27 1.94
CA ALA A 40 9.36 -1.27 2.56
C ALA A 40 10.77 -1.85 2.74
N LEU A 41 11.81 -1.06 2.47
CA LEU A 41 13.19 -1.42 2.75
C LEU A 41 13.57 -0.88 4.14
N ILE A 42 13.82 -1.76 5.09
CA ILE A 42 14.19 -1.43 6.47
C ILE A 42 15.46 -2.21 6.81
N ASN A 43 16.52 -1.50 7.22
CA ASN A 43 17.81 -2.13 7.57
C ASN A 43 18.28 -3.15 6.52
N ASP A 44 18.30 -2.75 5.23
CA ASP A 44 18.68 -3.57 4.08
C ASP A 44 17.82 -4.84 3.83
N THR A 45 16.66 -4.94 4.47
CA THR A 45 15.70 -6.04 4.29
C THR A 45 14.37 -5.51 3.74
N TRP A 46 13.82 -6.21 2.73
CA TRP A 46 12.50 -5.87 2.17
C TRP A 46 11.39 -6.56 2.97
N TYR A 47 10.46 -5.77 3.48
CA TYR A 47 9.29 -6.22 4.24
C TYR A 47 8.03 -5.98 3.42
N LEU A 48 7.15 -6.98 3.37
CA LEU A 48 5.81 -6.82 2.79
C LEU A 48 4.92 -6.09 3.79
N HIS A 49 4.46 -4.89 3.44
CA HIS A 49 3.53 -4.13 4.27
C HIS A 49 2.10 -4.15 3.71
N GLY A 50 1.94 -4.20 2.39
CA GLY A 50 0.60 -4.21 1.82
C GLY A 50 0.49 -4.94 0.49
N ILE A 51 -0.75 -5.15 0.09
CA ILE A 51 -1.12 -5.83 -1.16
C ILE A 51 -1.96 -4.87 -2.00
N THR A 52 -1.58 -4.68 -3.26
CA THR A 52 -2.21 -3.71 -4.17
C THR A 52 -3.68 -4.06 -4.39
N SER A 53 -4.58 -3.14 -4.02
CA SER A 53 -6.03 -3.33 -4.16
C SER A 53 -6.63 -2.40 -5.21
N ARG A 54 -6.69 -1.09 -4.93
CA ARG A 54 -7.31 -0.10 -5.83
C ARG A 54 -6.57 1.23 -5.83
N GLY A 55 -6.50 1.83 -7.01
CA GLY A 55 -5.99 3.18 -7.19
C GLY A 55 -7.08 4.21 -7.30
N VAL A 56 -6.74 5.43 -6.92
CA VAL A 56 -7.48 6.62 -7.34
C VAL A 56 -6.53 7.55 -8.06
N TYR A 57 -6.94 7.89 -9.27
CA TYR A 57 -6.23 8.78 -10.16
C TYR A 57 -6.91 10.15 -10.13
N LEU A 58 -6.23 11.13 -9.55
CA LEU A 58 -6.70 12.51 -9.54
C LEU A 58 -5.76 13.38 -10.38
N GLN A 59 -6.28 13.93 -11.48
CA GLN A 59 -5.58 14.98 -12.22
C GLN A 59 -5.62 16.28 -11.44
N THR A 60 -4.46 16.93 -11.35
CA THR A 60 -4.43 18.32 -10.91
C THR A 60 -4.79 19.21 -12.08
N ASN A 61 -5.52 20.29 -11.82
CA ASN A 61 -5.88 21.26 -12.85
C ASN A 61 -4.68 22.11 -13.32
N ASP A 62 -3.60 22.13 -12.53
CA ASP A 62 -2.47 23.05 -12.71
C ASP A 62 -1.36 22.47 -13.61
N ASP A 63 -1.23 21.13 -13.66
CA ASP A 63 -0.34 20.44 -14.59
C ASP A 63 -0.97 19.11 -15.05
N PRO A 64 -1.31 18.97 -16.34
CA PRO A 64 -1.89 17.73 -16.88
C PRO A 64 -0.91 16.55 -16.89
N GLN A 65 0.34 16.70 -16.43
CA GLN A 65 1.28 15.61 -16.20
C GLN A 65 1.49 15.30 -14.71
N MET A 66 0.87 16.05 -13.80
CA MET A 66 0.87 15.75 -12.37
C MET A 66 -0.46 15.12 -11.94
N PHE A 67 -0.35 13.89 -11.45
CA PHE A 67 -1.46 13.12 -10.90
C PHE A 67 -1.16 12.77 -9.45
N ARG A 68 -2.14 12.95 -8.56
CA ARG A 68 -2.10 12.25 -7.28
C ARG A 68 -2.48 10.81 -7.56
N ASP A 69 -1.48 9.94 -7.55
CA ASP A 69 -1.66 8.49 -7.63
C ASP A 69 -1.68 7.98 -6.19
N GLN A 70 -2.87 8.07 -5.57
CA GLN A 70 -3.12 7.54 -4.24
C GLN A 70 -3.65 6.12 -4.37
N GLY A 71 -3.14 5.22 -3.54
CA GLY A 71 -3.50 3.82 -3.51
C GLY A 71 -4.08 3.39 -2.18
N VAL A 72 -5.13 2.59 -2.25
CA VAL A 72 -5.55 1.75 -1.14
C VAL A 72 -4.99 0.35 -1.35
N TYR A 73 -4.33 -0.15 -0.32
CA TYR A 73 -3.71 -1.46 -0.25
C TYR A 73 -4.34 -2.23 0.90
N THR A 74 -4.39 -3.56 0.81
CA THR A 74 -4.66 -4.36 2.01
C THR A 74 -3.47 -4.23 2.96
N ASP A 75 -3.71 -3.96 4.24
CA ASP A 75 -2.69 -4.02 5.27
C ASP A 75 -2.31 -5.48 5.51
N ALA A 76 -1.15 -5.92 5.03
CA ALA A 76 -0.72 -7.29 5.22
C ALA A 76 -0.44 -7.60 6.70
N THR A 77 -0.07 -6.58 7.48
CA THR A 77 0.27 -6.74 8.90
C THR A 77 -0.96 -6.97 9.77
N SER A 78 -2.13 -6.47 9.36
CA SER A 78 -3.40 -6.76 10.03
C SER A 78 -3.85 -8.22 9.92
N PHE A 79 -3.20 -9.02 9.06
CA PHE A 79 -3.49 -10.45 8.87
C PHE A 79 -2.38 -11.37 9.37
N CYS A 80 -1.41 -10.87 10.14
CA CYS A 80 -0.27 -11.67 10.63
C CYS A 80 -0.69 -12.97 11.30
N ASP A 81 -1.62 -12.93 12.25
CA ASP A 81 -2.09 -14.12 12.97
C ASP A 81 -2.68 -15.16 12.00
N TRP A 82 -3.46 -14.70 11.01
CA TRP A 82 -4.06 -15.57 10.01
C TRP A 82 -2.99 -16.15 9.07
N ILE A 83 -2.01 -15.35 8.65
CA ILE A 83 -0.91 -15.80 7.79
C ILE A 83 -0.07 -16.85 8.53
N GLU A 84 0.27 -16.59 9.79
CA GLU A 84 1.02 -17.55 10.62
C GLU A 84 0.23 -18.86 10.79
N GLU A 85 -1.06 -18.78 11.09
CA GLU A 85 -1.95 -19.95 11.19
C GLU A 85 -2.00 -20.74 9.86
N LYS A 86 -2.13 -20.06 8.72
CA LYS A 86 -2.28 -20.72 7.40
C LYS A 86 -0.97 -21.20 6.79
N THR A 87 0.15 -20.84 7.39
CA THR A 87 1.49 -21.27 6.97
C THR A 87 2.12 -22.23 7.97
N ASP A 88 1.36 -22.76 8.94
CA ASP A 88 1.86 -23.63 10.01
C ASP A 88 3.08 -23.02 10.75
N GLY A 89 3.10 -21.70 10.89
CA GLY A 89 4.19 -20.95 11.52
C GLY A 89 5.41 -20.66 10.63
N GLU A 90 5.38 -20.99 9.33
CA GLU A 90 6.49 -20.72 8.41
C GLU A 90 6.70 -19.22 8.17
N VAL A 91 5.61 -18.45 8.11
CA VAL A 91 5.65 -17.00 7.94
C VAL A 91 5.25 -16.33 9.26
N GLN A 92 6.17 -15.57 9.83
CA GLN A 92 5.96 -14.78 11.04
C GLN A 92 6.23 -13.31 10.75
N CYS A 93 5.32 -12.46 11.23
CA CYS A 93 5.54 -11.01 11.21
C CYS A 93 6.58 -10.60 12.25
N GLN A 94 7.36 -9.57 11.93
CA GLN A 94 8.47 -9.06 12.74
C GLN A 94 8.16 -7.69 13.33
#